data_AF-A0A0G1SR66-F1
#
_entry.id   AF-A0A0G1SR66-F1
#
_cell.length_a   1.000
_cell.length_b   1.000
_cell.length_c   1.000
_cell.angle_alpha   90.00
_cell.angle_beta   90.00
_cell.angle_gamma   90.00
#
_symmetry.space_group_name_H-M   'P 1'
#
loop_
_entity.id
_entity.type
_entity.pdbx_description
1 polymer ?
#
loop_
_entity_poly.entity_id
_entity_poly.type
_entity_poly.pdbx_seq_one_letter_code
_entity_poly.pdbx_strand_id
1 'polypeptide(L)'
;MPTRFVLHTIFLVFTTLGVYFWLSLPSLTPYTLQLVAILVLLYLGSHALKTKKPQWFHRSTITLDITILTSMILLLVAETGALTSPFFFLCYFLIFAVAMLYEIEATLVLTGVFILFFLFLPGTNLGDLAHLSELLALVMITPLAILTGHQYETTLIERERSRMLNRHLQQDESDVLLFLSLNLKRTLLSALDSLSVSIPQTKTRDLRTNLETLYSDLKNLYRSADELQNTIDRETDNS
;
A
#
# COMPACT_ATOMS: atom_id res chain seq x y z
N MET A 1 -12.19 10.62 1.36
CA MET A 1 -11.37 10.10 0.24
C MET A 1 -11.09 11.13 -0.88
N PRO A 2 -11.94 12.12 -1.24
CA PRO A 2 -11.67 12.99 -2.41
C PRO A 2 -10.71 14.16 -2.17
N THR A 3 -10.54 14.66 -0.94
CA THR A 3 -9.74 15.88 -0.69
C THR A 3 -8.25 15.70 -0.93
N ARG A 4 -7.73 14.49 -0.72
CA ARG A 4 -6.31 14.16 -0.93
C ARG A 4 -5.99 14.03 -2.41
N PHE A 5 -6.82 13.30 -3.14
CA PHE A 5 -6.77 13.22 -4.60
C PHE A 5 -6.76 14.61 -5.24
N VAL A 6 -7.74 15.45 -4.89
CA VAL A 6 -7.86 16.81 -5.42
C VAL A 6 -6.60 17.64 -5.13
N LEU A 7 -6.06 17.57 -3.91
CA LEU A 7 -4.82 18.26 -3.57
C LEU A 7 -3.61 17.79 -4.40
N HIS A 8 -3.49 16.49 -4.66
CA HIS A 8 -2.37 15.93 -5.43
C HIS A 8 -2.45 16.29 -6.91
N THR A 9 -3.63 16.17 -7.49
CA THR A 9 -3.91 16.56 -8.87
C THR A 9 -3.67 18.07 -9.06
N ILE A 10 -4.15 18.90 -8.12
CA ILE A 10 -3.87 20.35 -8.12
C ILE A 10 -2.37 20.62 -8.05
N PHE A 11 -1.62 19.92 -7.19
CA PHE A 11 -0.18 20.15 -7.07
C PHE A 11 0.57 19.71 -8.33
N LEU A 12 0.22 18.59 -8.95
CA LEU A 12 0.80 18.14 -10.23
C LEU A 12 0.55 19.14 -11.35
N VAL A 13 -0.69 19.62 -11.48
CA VAL A 13 -1.08 20.67 -12.45
C VAL A 13 -0.32 21.97 -12.17
N PHE A 14 -0.22 22.37 -10.90
CA PHE A 14 0.51 23.57 -10.51
C PHE A 14 2.00 23.46 -10.82
N THR A 15 2.61 22.30 -10.57
CA THR A 15 4.03 22.04 -10.90
C THR A 15 4.28 22.12 -12.41
N THR A 16 3.42 21.50 -13.22
CA THR A 16 3.55 21.50 -14.69
C THR A 16 3.36 22.90 -15.26
N LEU A 17 2.38 23.65 -14.76
CA LEU A 17 2.21 25.07 -15.09
C LEU A 17 3.41 25.91 -14.64
N GLY A 18 3.94 25.67 -13.45
CA GLY A 18 5.13 26.37 -12.94
C GLY A 18 6.34 26.17 -13.83
N VAL A 19 6.58 24.94 -14.29
CA VAL A 19 7.64 24.63 -15.26
C VAL A 19 7.37 25.30 -16.61
N TYR A 20 6.13 25.28 -17.08
CA TYR A 20 5.73 25.95 -18.32
C TYR A 20 6.01 27.46 -18.28
N PHE A 21 5.61 28.14 -17.21
CA PHE A 21 5.87 29.56 -17.01
C PHE A 21 7.37 29.85 -16.94
N TRP A 22 8.14 28.97 -16.29
CA TRP A 22 9.59 29.12 -16.20
C TRP A 22 10.26 29.08 -17.58
N LEU A 23 9.87 28.13 -18.42
CA LEU A 23 10.43 27.95 -19.77
C LEU A 23 9.94 29.02 -20.76
N SER A 24 8.73 29.55 -20.56
CA SER A 24 8.14 30.58 -21.44
C SER A 24 8.73 31.97 -21.23
N LEU A 25 9.42 32.22 -20.11
CA LEU A 25 10.02 33.51 -19.77
C LEU A 25 11.51 33.54 -20.20
N PRO A 26 11.89 34.31 -21.24
CA PRO A 26 13.26 34.34 -21.77
C PRO A 26 14.33 34.78 -20.76
N SER A 27 13.92 35.47 -19.69
CA SER A 27 14.80 35.90 -18.60
C SER A 27 15.16 34.78 -17.61
N LEU A 28 14.35 33.71 -17.54
CA LEU A 28 14.49 32.60 -16.59
C LEU A 28 15.13 31.36 -17.19
N THR A 29 15.10 31.23 -18.52
CA THR A 29 15.75 30.13 -19.26
C THR A 29 17.25 29.96 -18.96
N PRO A 30 18.10 31.00 -18.76
CA PRO A 30 19.50 30.78 -18.39
C PRO A 30 19.68 30.25 -16.97
N TYR A 31 18.64 30.28 -16.13
CA TYR A 31 18.67 29.82 -14.74
C TYR A 31 18.09 28.41 -14.54
N THR A 32 17.80 27.68 -15.63
CA THR A 32 17.21 26.34 -15.58
C THR A 32 18.10 25.35 -14.83
N LEU A 33 19.42 25.43 -15.04
CA LEU A 33 20.38 24.58 -14.33
C LEU A 33 20.36 24.83 -12.81
N GLN A 34 20.26 26.08 -12.38
CA GLN A 34 20.17 26.47 -10.97
C GLN A 34 18.86 25.97 -10.36
N LEU A 35 17.75 26.04 -11.11
CA LEU A 35 16.46 25.51 -10.66
C LEU A 35 16.49 23.98 -10.50
N VAL A 36 17.12 23.25 -11.43
CA VAL A 36 17.33 21.80 -11.29
C VAL A 36 18.19 21.48 -10.07
N ALA A 37 19.25 22.26 -9.81
CA ALA A 37 20.08 22.08 -8.61
C ALA A 37 19.29 22.29 -7.32
N ILE A 38 18.40 23.29 -7.28
CA ILE A 38 17.49 23.52 -6.15
C ILE A 38 16.51 22.36 -5.97
N LEU A 39 15.91 21.85 -7.06
CA LEU A 39 15.01 20.69 -7.01
C LEU A 39 15.71 19.45 -6.47
N VAL A 40 16.96 19.20 -6.89
CA VAL A 40 17.77 18.08 -6.39
C VAL A 40 18.07 18.25 -4.90
N LEU A 41 18.48 19.46 -4.46
CA LEU A 41 18.68 19.72 -3.03
C LEU A 41 17.40 19.54 -2.23
N LEU A 42 16.25 19.97 -2.77
CA LEU A 42 14.95 19.81 -2.12
C LEU A 42 14.55 18.33 -2.04
N TYR A 43 14.84 17.53 -3.07
CA TYR A 43 14.65 16.08 -3.06
C TYR A 43 15.54 15.38 -2.02
N LEU A 44 16.84 15.68 -1.99
CA LEU A 44 17.74 15.11 -0.98
C LEU A 44 17.37 15.57 0.44
N GLY A 45 17.01 16.84 0.59
CA GLY A 45 16.58 17.41 1.86
C GLY A 45 15.30 16.75 2.38
N SER A 46 14.30 16.56 1.51
CA SER A 46 13.08 15.85 1.87
C SER A 46 13.39 14.41 2.27
N HIS A 47 14.25 13.72 1.52
CA HIS A 47 14.65 12.34 1.83
C HIS A 47 15.41 12.24 3.16
N ALA A 48 16.37 13.12 3.42
CA ALA A 48 17.15 13.13 4.66
C ALA A 48 16.30 13.46 5.91
N LEU A 49 15.31 14.35 5.78
CA LEU A 49 14.37 14.67 6.87
C LEU A 49 13.46 13.48 7.21
N LYS A 50 13.04 12.69 6.21
CA LYS A 50 12.20 11.49 6.43
C LYS A 50 12.90 10.45 7.30
N THR A 51 14.18 10.18 7.03
CA THR A 51 14.97 9.21 7.80
C THR A 51 15.16 9.64 9.26
N LYS A 52 15.26 10.95 9.53
CA LYS A 52 15.52 11.47 10.88
C LYS A 52 14.27 11.72 11.72
N LYS A 53 13.12 12.03 11.12
CA LYS A 53 11.86 12.34 11.84
C LYS A 53 10.63 11.73 11.15
N PRO A 54 10.41 10.41 11.27
CA PRO A 54 9.32 9.71 10.58
C PRO A 54 7.90 10.11 11.02
N GLN A 55 7.74 10.70 12.22
CA GLN A 55 6.43 11.12 12.76
C GLN A 55 5.82 12.36 12.08
N TRP A 56 6.62 13.27 11.54
CA TRP A 56 6.10 14.51 10.92
C TRP A 56 5.68 14.33 9.46
N PHE A 57 6.12 13.26 8.80
CA PHE A 57 6.06 13.15 7.34
C PHE A 57 5.39 11.87 6.83
N HIS A 58 4.71 11.11 7.69
CA HIS A 58 4.33 9.71 7.40
C HIS A 58 3.33 9.47 6.24
N ARG A 59 2.80 10.51 5.57
CA ARG A 59 1.84 10.30 4.47
C ARG A 59 1.77 11.37 3.37
N SER A 60 2.31 12.58 3.59
CA SER A 60 2.27 13.68 2.61
C SER A 60 3.51 13.75 1.70
N THR A 61 4.46 12.84 1.86
CA THR A 61 5.77 12.90 1.16
C THR A 61 5.76 12.29 -0.22
N ILE A 62 4.98 11.23 -0.42
CA ILE A 62 4.89 10.52 -1.71
C ILE A 62 4.53 11.51 -2.83
N THR A 63 3.74 12.52 -2.48
CA THR A 63 3.19 13.49 -3.41
C THR A 63 4.14 14.66 -3.65
N LEU A 64 5.02 14.96 -2.70
CA LEU A 64 6.14 15.88 -2.93
C LEU A 64 7.20 15.23 -3.81
N ASP A 65 7.51 13.97 -3.58
CA ASP A 65 8.53 13.26 -4.36
C ASP A 65 8.13 13.12 -5.82
N ILE A 66 6.88 12.71 -6.09
CA ILE A 66 6.39 12.58 -7.47
C ILE A 66 6.40 13.94 -8.20
N THR A 67 6.08 15.03 -7.51
CA THR A 67 5.93 16.35 -8.13
C THR A 67 7.26 17.03 -8.41
N ILE A 68 8.24 16.84 -7.52
CA ILE A 68 9.64 17.22 -7.77
C ILE A 68 10.20 16.41 -8.95
N LEU A 69 9.93 15.10 -8.98
CA LEU A 69 10.36 14.21 -10.07
C LEU A 69 9.72 14.61 -11.40
N THR A 70 8.42 14.89 -11.43
CA THR A 70 7.70 15.39 -12.61
C THR A 70 8.32 16.69 -13.11
N SER A 71 8.61 17.64 -12.21
CA SER A 71 9.24 18.90 -12.57
C SER A 71 10.63 18.69 -13.18
N MET A 72 11.47 17.83 -12.59
CA MET A 72 12.79 17.52 -13.12
C MET A 72 12.72 16.87 -14.51
N ILE A 73 11.82 15.90 -14.70
CA ILE A 73 11.67 15.22 -15.99
C ILE A 73 11.21 16.19 -17.06
N LEU A 74 10.22 17.05 -16.78
CA LEU A 74 9.72 18.02 -17.74
C LEU A 74 10.76 19.06 -18.15
N LEU A 75 11.55 19.56 -17.18
CA LEU A 75 12.66 20.47 -17.48
C LEU A 75 13.71 19.78 -18.34
N LEU A 76 14.11 18.56 -17.99
CA LEU A 76 15.09 17.79 -18.74
C LEU A 76 14.62 17.54 -20.18
N VAL A 77 13.38 17.08 -20.35
CA VAL A 77 12.81 16.78 -21.67
C VAL A 77 12.66 18.06 -22.48
N ALA A 78 12.19 19.17 -21.89
CA ALA A 78 12.04 20.44 -22.60
C ALA A 78 13.38 20.99 -23.10
N GLU A 79 14.43 20.99 -22.27
CA GLU A 79 15.76 21.49 -22.65
C GLU A 79 16.47 20.60 -23.69
N THR A 80 16.13 19.31 -23.76
CA THR A 80 16.77 18.34 -24.68
C THR A 80 16.07 18.18 -26.02
N GLY A 81 15.11 19.06 -26.34
CA GLY A 81 14.38 19.03 -27.62
C GLY A 81 12.90 18.63 -27.52
N ALA A 82 12.33 18.64 -26.31
CA ALA A 82 10.92 18.38 -26.04
C ALA A 82 10.41 17.08 -26.65
N LEU A 83 9.56 17.15 -27.69
CA LEU A 83 8.92 16.00 -28.33
C LEU A 83 9.89 15.15 -29.16
N THR A 84 11.02 15.69 -29.62
CA THR A 84 12.06 14.90 -30.33
C THR A 84 13.19 14.47 -29.40
N SER A 85 13.05 14.72 -28.10
CA SER A 85 14.05 14.36 -27.11
C SER A 85 14.15 12.83 -26.99
N PRO A 86 15.37 12.25 -27.00
CA PRO A 86 15.59 10.85 -26.65
C PRO A 86 15.09 10.49 -25.24
N PHE A 87 14.87 11.48 -24.37
CA PHE A 87 14.39 11.29 -23.01
C PHE A 87 12.87 11.38 -22.89
N PHE A 88 12.12 11.58 -23.98
CA PHE A 88 10.66 11.69 -23.94
C PHE A 88 9.99 10.44 -23.34
N PHE A 89 10.61 9.26 -23.47
CA PHE A 89 10.12 8.04 -22.84
C PHE A 89 10.00 8.12 -21.31
N LEU A 90 10.73 9.03 -20.65
CA LEU A 90 10.59 9.27 -19.22
C LEU A 90 9.19 9.80 -18.86
N CYS A 91 8.54 10.54 -19.76
CA CYS A 91 7.16 10.97 -19.59
C CYS A 91 6.20 9.77 -19.60
N TYR A 92 6.45 8.78 -20.48
CA TYR A 92 5.69 7.52 -20.50
C TYR A 92 5.86 6.75 -19.19
N PHE A 93 7.11 6.62 -18.72
CA PHE A 93 7.39 5.96 -17.46
C PHE A 93 6.75 6.70 -16.28
N LEU A 94 6.69 8.03 -16.33
CA LEU A 94 6.06 8.84 -15.30
C LEU A 94 4.55 8.65 -15.25
N ILE A 95 3.86 8.58 -16.41
CA ILE A 95 2.43 8.22 -16.47
C ILE A 95 2.20 6.84 -15.87
N PHE A 96 3.08 5.88 -16.19
CA PHE A 96 2.99 4.53 -15.66
C PHE A 96 3.23 4.48 -14.14
N ALA A 97 4.23 5.19 -13.64
CA ALA A 97 4.51 5.31 -12.22
C ALA A 97 3.32 5.95 -11.48
N VAL A 98 2.70 6.98 -12.07
CA VAL A 98 1.52 7.64 -11.50
C VAL A 98 0.31 6.71 -11.51
N ALA A 99 0.10 5.94 -12.58
CA ALA A 99 -0.99 4.96 -12.64
C ALA A 99 -0.85 3.83 -11.61
N MET A 100 0.39 3.47 -11.23
CA MET A 100 0.63 2.47 -10.19
C MET A 100 0.53 3.01 -8.76
N LEU A 101 0.91 4.27 -8.55
CA LEU A 101 0.90 4.90 -7.22
C LEU A 101 -0.43 5.57 -6.87
N TYR A 102 -1.20 5.99 -7.87
CA TYR A 102 -2.38 6.83 -7.72
C TYR A 102 -3.57 6.30 -8.51
N GLU A 103 -4.72 6.91 -8.23
CA GLU A 103 -6.00 6.57 -8.86
C GLU A 103 -6.01 6.87 -10.37
N ILE A 104 -6.88 6.17 -11.08
CA ILE A 104 -7.06 6.25 -12.54
C ILE A 104 -7.30 7.70 -12.99
N GLU A 105 -8.08 8.47 -12.22
CA GLU A 105 -8.40 9.86 -12.52
C GLU A 105 -7.15 10.76 -12.55
N ALA A 106 -6.18 10.53 -11.67
CA ALA A 106 -4.96 11.34 -11.60
C ALA A 106 -4.10 11.13 -12.85
N THR A 107 -4.07 9.89 -13.33
CA THR A 107 -3.35 9.50 -14.54
C THR A 107 -3.96 10.17 -15.76
N LEU A 108 -5.29 10.18 -15.88
CA LEU A 108 -6.00 10.85 -16.99
C LEU A 108 -5.73 12.36 -16.99
N VAL A 109 -5.80 13.01 -15.82
CA VAL A 109 -5.50 14.43 -15.70
C VAL A 109 -4.04 14.71 -16.06
N LEU A 110 -3.10 13.90 -15.58
CA LEU A 110 -1.68 14.07 -15.87
C LEU A 110 -1.38 13.96 -17.38
N THR A 111 -1.96 12.95 -18.06
CA THR A 111 -1.85 12.82 -19.51
C THR A 111 -2.39 14.06 -20.22
N GLY A 112 -3.58 14.53 -19.84
CA GLY A 112 -4.15 15.75 -20.41
C GLY A 112 -3.26 16.97 -20.21
N VAL A 113 -2.70 17.13 -19.00
CA VAL A 113 -1.78 18.22 -18.67
C VAL A 113 -0.47 18.11 -19.46
N PHE A 114 0.09 16.92 -19.67
CA PHE A 114 1.27 16.73 -20.51
C PHE A 114 1.00 17.07 -21.97
N ILE A 115 -0.13 16.65 -22.52
CA ILE A 115 -0.54 17.01 -23.87
C ILE A 115 -0.61 18.53 -24.00
N LEU A 116 -1.30 19.21 -23.07
CA LEU A 116 -1.40 20.67 -23.07
C LEU A 116 -0.02 21.33 -22.91
N PHE A 117 0.81 20.84 -21.99
CA PHE A 117 2.16 21.34 -21.75
C PHE A 117 3.01 21.33 -23.01
N PHE A 118 3.06 20.19 -23.73
CA PHE A 118 3.84 20.09 -24.95
C PHE A 118 3.18 20.86 -26.11
N LEU A 119 1.85 20.86 -26.23
CA LEU A 119 1.14 21.58 -27.28
C LEU A 119 1.38 23.09 -27.25
N PHE A 120 1.49 23.68 -26.05
CA PHE A 120 1.70 25.11 -25.87
C PHE A 120 3.17 25.50 -25.74
N LEU A 121 4.10 24.54 -25.80
CA LEU A 121 5.53 24.82 -25.67
C LEU A 121 6.05 25.51 -26.94
N PRO A 122 6.79 26.64 -26.83
CA PRO A 122 7.34 27.33 -27.98
C PRO A 122 8.41 26.47 -28.65
N GLY A 123 8.05 25.82 -29.76
CA GLY A 123 8.93 24.90 -30.49
C GLY A 123 8.22 23.68 -31.08
N THR A 124 6.99 23.39 -30.68
CA THR A 124 6.23 22.28 -31.25
C THR A 124 5.57 22.65 -32.56
N ASN A 125 5.88 21.89 -33.61
CA ASN A 125 5.25 22.03 -34.91
C ASN A 125 4.27 20.87 -35.16
N LEU A 126 2.96 21.14 -35.17
CA LEU A 126 1.94 20.13 -35.42
C LEU A 126 1.93 19.61 -36.87
N GLY A 127 2.65 20.27 -37.78
CA GLY A 127 2.87 19.78 -39.13
C GLY A 127 3.93 18.69 -39.24
N ASP A 128 4.75 18.48 -38.19
CA ASP A 128 5.73 17.41 -38.17
C ASP A 128 5.09 16.11 -37.65
N LEU A 129 5.22 15.05 -38.44
CA LEU A 129 4.67 13.74 -38.13
C LEU A 129 5.31 13.14 -36.86
N ALA A 130 6.57 13.47 -36.58
CA ALA A 130 7.26 13.00 -35.38
C ALA A 130 6.60 13.53 -34.10
N HIS A 131 6.35 14.85 -34.04
CA HIS A 131 5.67 15.49 -32.92
C HIS A 131 4.25 14.96 -32.69
N LEU A 132 3.51 14.73 -33.78
CA LEU A 132 2.17 14.15 -33.71
C LEU A 132 2.21 12.70 -33.20
N SER A 133 3.17 11.89 -33.67
CA SER A 133 3.30 10.50 -33.25
C SER A 133 3.58 10.34 -31.75
N GLU A 134 4.43 11.20 -31.17
CA GLU A 134 4.76 11.14 -29.74
C GLU A 134 3.59 11.59 -28.86
N LEU A 135 2.83 12.61 -29.29
CA LEU A 135 1.60 13.01 -28.60
C LEU A 135 0.52 11.92 -28.68
N LEU A 136 0.37 11.26 -29.83
CA LEU A 136 -0.57 10.15 -29.99
C LEU A 136 -0.16 8.93 -29.16
N ALA A 137 1.14 8.64 -29.10
CA ALA A 137 1.69 7.58 -28.26
C ALA A 137 1.41 7.84 -26.78
N LEU A 138 1.48 9.10 -26.33
CA LEU A 138 1.11 9.51 -24.97
C LEU A 138 -0.36 9.18 -24.64
N VAL A 139 -1.28 9.40 -25.58
CA VAL A 139 -2.70 9.02 -25.42
C VAL A 139 -2.85 7.51 -25.40
N MET A 140 -2.15 6.79 -26.29
CA MET A 140 -2.25 5.33 -26.41
C MET A 140 -1.65 4.58 -25.21
N ILE A 141 -0.58 5.10 -24.59
CA ILE A 141 0.05 4.45 -23.44
C ILE A 141 -0.75 4.65 -22.15
N THR A 142 -1.57 5.69 -22.07
CA THR A 142 -2.39 6.01 -20.89
C THR A 142 -3.37 4.90 -20.50
N PRO A 143 -4.20 4.33 -21.39
CA PRO A 143 -5.08 3.21 -21.02
C PRO A 143 -4.30 1.97 -20.61
N LEU A 144 -3.14 1.71 -21.22
CA LEU A 144 -2.26 0.61 -20.83
C LEU A 144 -1.70 0.79 -19.42
N ALA A 145 -1.27 2.02 -19.10
CA ALA A 145 -0.79 2.39 -17.77
C ALA A 145 -1.91 2.23 -16.72
N ILE A 146 -3.12 2.71 -17.02
CA ILE A 146 -4.30 2.58 -16.16
C ILE A 146 -4.62 1.10 -15.88
N LEU A 147 -4.66 0.26 -16.92
CA LEU A 147 -4.94 -1.17 -16.77
C LEU A 147 -3.91 -1.84 -15.87
N THR A 148 -2.64 -1.50 -16.07
CA THR A 148 -1.55 -2.09 -15.27
C THR A 148 -1.56 -1.58 -13.83
N GLY A 149 -1.88 -0.30 -13.62
CA GLY A 149 -2.10 0.29 -12.30
C GLY A 149 -3.21 -0.40 -11.53
N HIS A 150 -4.34 -0.68 -12.19
CA HIS A 150 -5.46 -1.39 -11.59
C HIS A 150 -5.09 -2.83 -11.19
N GLN A 151 -4.38 -3.57 -12.06
CA GLN A 151 -3.89 -4.91 -11.73
C GLN A 151 -2.91 -4.90 -10.55
N TYR A 152 -2.10 -3.85 -10.44
CA TYR A 152 -1.20 -3.68 -9.31
C TYR A 152 -1.97 -3.46 -8.00
N GLU A 153 -3.01 -2.62 -8.02
CA GLU A 153 -3.88 -2.36 -6.87
C GLU A 153 -4.59 -3.64 -6.40
N THR A 154 -5.20 -4.41 -7.31
CA THR A 154 -5.87 -5.66 -6.95
C THR A 154 -4.91 -6.65 -6.31
N THR A 155 -3.70 -6.78 -6.87
CA THR A 155 -2.66 -7.65 -6.32
C THR A 155 -2.21 -7.21 -4.91
N LEU A 156 -2.16 -5.91 -4.64
CA LEU A 156 -1.83 -5.39 -3.31
C LEU A 156 -2.93 -5.72 -2.30
N ILE A 157 -4.20 -5.52 -2.68
CA ILE A 157 -5.36 -5.83 -1.82
C ILE A 157 -5.41 -7.33 -1.51
N GLU A 158 -5.19 -8.18 -2.51
CA GLU A 158 -5.13 -9.63 -2.34
C GLU A 158 -4.00 -10.03 -1.38
N ARG A 159 -2.79 -9.47 -1.54
CA ARG A 159 -1.67 -9.72 -0.62
C ARG A 159 -1.96 -9.25 0.79
N GLU A 160 -2.66 -8.14 0.96
CA GLU A 160 -3.03 -7.62 2.28
C GLU A 160 -4.08 -8.53 2.93
N ARG A 161 -5.10 -8.98 2.18
CA ARG A 161 -6.08 -9.97 2.65
C ARG A 161 -5.42 -11.29 3.05
N SER A 162 -4.52 -11.83 2.22
CA SER A 162 -3.79 -13.06 2.57
C SER A 162 -2.94 -12.90 3.83
N ARG A 163 -2.35 -11.72 4.06
CA ARG A 163 -1.60 -11.43 5.31
C ARG A 163 -2.50 -11.35 6.53
N MET A 164 -3.68 -10.73 6.40
CA MET A 164 -4.65 -10.69 7.50
C MET A 164 -5.15 -12.10 7.81
N LEU A 165 -5.56 -12.86 6.79
CA LEU A 165 -6.02 -14.24 6.95
C LEU A 165 -4.96 -15.13 7.61
N ASN A 166 -3.69 -15.03 7.18
CA ASN A 166 -2.59 -15.78 7.81
C ASN A 166 -2.35 -15.38 9.27
N ARG A 167 -2.61 -14.13 9.66
CA ARG A 167 -2.50 -13.70 11.06
C ARG A 167 -3.62 -14.31 11.91
N HIS A 168 -4.86 -14.30 11.42
CA HIS A 168 -5.99 -14.94 12.12
C HIS A 168 -5.74 -16.44 12.28
N LEU A 169 -5.35 -17.14 11.20
CA LEU A 169 -5.00 -18.58 11.27
C LEU A 169 -3.88 -18.89 12.28
N GLN A 170 -2.84 -18.04 12.36
CA GLN A 170 -1.77 -18.21 13.35
C GLN A 170 -2.24 -17.98 14.79
N GLN A 171 -3.18 -17.06 15.01
CA GLN A 171 -3.78 -16.84 16.33
C GLN A 171 -4.64 -18.04 16.73
N ASP A 172 -5.49 -18.53 15.84
CA ASP A 172 -6.33 -19.71 16.09
C ASP A 172 -5.47 -20.95 16.40
N GLU A 173 -4.41 -21.19 15.63
CA GLU A 173 -3.49 -22.31 15.89
C GLU A 173 -2.81 -22.18 17.27
N SER A 174 -2.42 -20.96 17.65
CA SER A 174 -1.81 -20.70 18.96
C SER A 174 -2.78 -20.96 20.11
N ASP A 175 -4.04 -20.53 19.98
CA ASP A 175 -5.08 -20.72 21.00
C ASP A 175 -5.45 -22.20 21.17
N VAL A 176 -5.52 -22.95 20.06
CA VAL A 176 -5.71 -24.41 20.09
C VAL A 176 -4.55 -25.12 20.77
N LEU A 177 -3.29 -24.76 20.45
CA LEU A 177 -2.11 -25.35 21.07
C LEU A 177 -2.02 -25.04 22.57
N LEU A 178 -2.37 -23.81 22.97
CA LEU A 178 -2.43 -23.41 24.37
C LEU A 178 -3.50 -24.21 25.12
N PHE A 179 -4.71 -24.33 24.55
CA PHE A 179 -5.77 -25.16 25.11
C PHE A 179 -5.36 -26.63 25.27
N LEU A 180 -4.75 -27.23 24.24
CA LEU A 180 -4.29 -28.62 24.27
C LEU A 180 -3.22 -28.86 25.34
N SER A 181 -2.27 -27.92 25.48
CA SER A 181 -1.13 -28.07 26.38
C SER A 181 -1.47 -27.76 27.84
N LEU A 182 -2.33 -26.77 28.11
CA LEU A 182 -2.62 -26.31 29.47
C LEU A 182 -3.91 -26.88 30.04
N ASN A 183 -5.00 -26.93 29.27
CA ASN A 183 -6.30 -27.36 29.77
C ASN A 183 -6.51 -28.85 29.57
N LEU A 184 -6.39 -29.35 28.35
CA LEU A 184 -6.62 -30.76 28.05
C LEU A 184 -5.65 -31.66 28.83
N LYS A 185 -4.34 -31.42 28.69
CA LYS A 185 -3.31 -32.24 29.37
C LYS A 185 -3.46 -32.24 30.89
N ARG A 186 -3.69 -31.07 31.50
CA ARG A 186 -3.83 -30.93 32.95
C ARG A 186 -5.07 -31.66 33.46
N THR A 187 -6.22 -31.51 32.78
CA THR A 187 -7.45 -32.15 33.22
C THR A 187 -7.42 -33.66 33.03
N LEU A 188 -6.80 -34.15 31.96
CA LEU A 188 -6.64 -35.58 31.72
C LEU A 188 -5.72 -36.24 32.76
N LEU A 189 -4.63 -35.56 33.14
CA LEU A 189 -3.77 -35.97 34.25
C LEU A 189 -4.52 -35.95 35.60
N SER A 190 -5.26 -34.88 35.89
CA SER A 190 -6.08 -34.78 37.12
C SER A 190 -7.15 -35.88 37.19
N ALA A 191 -7.79 -36.20 36.07
CA ALA A 191 -8.76 -37.28 35.96
C ALA A 191 -8.10 -38.65 36.16
N LEU A 192 -6.90 -38.88 35.59
CA LEU A 192 -6.14 -40.10 35.78
C LEU A 192 -5.71 -40.27 37.24
N ASP A 193 -5.20 -39.21 37.87
CA ASP A 193 -4.81 -39.22 39.28
C ASP A 193 -6.01 -39.48 40.19
N SER A 194 -7.14 -38.81 39.94
CA SER A 194 -8.39 -39.01 40.66
C SER A 194 -8.95 -40.43 40.49
N LEU A 195 -8.86 -41.01 39.29
CA LEU A 195 -9.21 -42.41 39.04
C LEU A 195 -8.29 -43.36 39.80
N SER A 196 -6.97 -43.14 39.76
CA SER A 196 -5.99 -43.98 40.45
C SER A 196 -6.19 -44.01 41.97
N VAL A 197 -6.63 -42.90 42.57
CA VAL A 197 -6.95 -42.81 43.99
C VAL A 197 -8.31 -43.45 44.31
N SER A 198 -9.27 -43.38 43.38
CA SER A 198 -10.61 -43.95 43.57
C SER A 198 -10.68 -45.48 43.42
N ILE A 199 -9.85 -46.08 42.55
CA ILE A 199 -9.84 -47.53 42.26
C ILE A 199 -9.57 -48.40 43.50
N PRO A 200 -8.62 -48.07 44.40
CA PRO A 200 -8.36 -48.85 45.61
C PRO A 200 -9.29 -48.51 46.80
N GLN A 201 -10.16 -47.51 46.70
CA GLN A 201 -11.00 -47.08 47.82
C GLN A 201 -12.21 -48.00 48.04
N THR A 202 -12.37 -48.48 49.28
CA THR A 202 -13.47 -49.39 49.69
C THR A 202 -14.62 -48.67 50.40
N LYS A 203 -14.48 -47.38 50.73
CA LYS A 203 -15.53 -46.56 51.37
C LYS A 203 -16.33 -45.79 50.33
N THR A 204 -17.64 -46.09 50.25
CA THR A 204 -18.60 -45.53 49.28
C THR A 204 -18.75 -44.01 49.31
N ARG A 205 -18.45 -43.35 50.43
CA ARG A 205 -18.62 -41.89 50.59
C ARG A 205 -17.47 -41.09 49.96
N ASP A 206 -16.23 -41.51 50.17
CA ASP A 206 -15.03 -40.83 49.63
C ASP A 206 -14.89 -41.06 48.11
N LEU A 207 -15.31 -42.24 47.65
CA LEU A 207 -15.42 -42.62 46.24
C LEU A 207 -16.38 -41.71 45.49
N ARG A 208 -17.54 -41.41 46.09
CA ARG A 208 -18.56 -40.54 45.50
C ARG A 208 -18.05 -39.10 45.36
N THR A 209 -17.38 -38.56 46.37
CA THR A 209 -16.84 -37.20 46.32
C THR A 209 -15.76 -37.04 45.26
N ASN A 210 -14.84 -38.01 45.11
CA ASN A 210 -13.79 -37.97 44.09
C ASN A 210 -14.35 -38.14 42.66
N LEU A 211 -15.41 -38.94 42.50
CA LEU A 211 -16.13 -39.05 41.22
C LEU A 211 -16.92 -37.77 40.87
N GLU A 212 -17.50 -37.09 41.86
CA GLU A 212 -18.20 -35.81 41.67
C GLU A 212 -17.21 -34.69 41.26
N THR A 213 -16.00 -34.64 41.85
CA THR A 213 -14.95 -33.69 41.43
C THR A 213 -14.44 -33.98 40.03
N LEU A 214 -14.19 -35.25 39.70
CA LEU A 214 -13.76 -35.67 38.36
C LEU A 214 -14.82 -35.33 37.30
N TYR A 215 -16.10 -35.58 37.60
CA TYR A 215 -17.20 -35.21 36.71
C TYR A 215 -17.26 -33.70 36.49
N SER A 216 -17.09 -32.89 37.56
CA SER A 216 -17.04 -31.43 37.47
C SER A 216 -15.87 -30.95 36.59
N ASP A 217 -14.68 -31.51 36.78
CA ASP A 217 -13.48 -31.12 36.02
C ASP A 217 -13.60 -31.48 34.52
N LEU A 218 -14.12 -32.67 34.20
CA LEU A 218 -14.42 -33.05 32.81
C LEU A 218 -15.52 -32.20 32.20
N LYS A 219 -16.54 -31.80 32.97
CA LYS A 219 -17.60 -30.92 32.51
C LYS A 219 -17.08 -29.51 32.20
N ASN A 220 -16.17 -28.99 33.03
CA ASN A 220 -15.52 -27.70 32.79
C ASN A 220 -14.59 -27.74 31.57
N LEU A 221 -13.87 -28.85 31.37
CA LEU A 221 -13.06 -29.07 30.16
C LEU A 221 -13.93 -29.12 28.91
N TYR A 222 -15.04 -29.85 28.93
CA TYR A 222 -15.98 -29.90 27.82
C TYR A 222 -16.51 -28.51 27.47
N ARG A 223 -16.90 -27.73 28.49
CA ARG A 223 -17.38 -26.36 28.30
C ARG A 223 -16.30 -25.44 27.71
N SER A 224 -15.06 -25.57 28.17
CA SER A 224 -13.94 -24.79 27.62
C SER A 224 -13.59 -25.20 26.18
N ALA A 225 -13.75 -26.48 25.82
CA ALA A 225 -13.62 -26.94 24.45
C ALA A 225 -14.74 -26.40 23.54
N ASP A 226 -15.97 -26.37 24.05
CA ASP A 226 -17.15 -25.82 23.35
C ASP A 226 -17.03 -24.30 23.14
N GLU A 227 -16.52 -23.56 24.14
CA GLU A 227 -16.23 -22.13 23.99
C GLU A 227 -15.13 -21.84 22.96
N LEU A 228 -14.07 -22.66 22.93
CA LEU A 228 -13.01 -22.56 21.91
C LEU A 228 -13.55 -22.86 20.51
N GLN A 229 -14.35 -23.92 20.37
CA GLN A 229 -15.00 -24.28 19.10
C GLN A 229 -15.90 -23.14 18.60
N ASN A 230 -16.76 -22.60 19.46
CA ASN A 230 -17.64 -21.48 19.11
C ASN A 230 -16.85 -20.20 18.74
N THR A 231 -15.66 -20.01 19.32
CA THR A 231 -14.78 -18.87 18.98
C THR A 231 -14.20 -19.04 17.58
N ILE A 232 -13.68 -20.23 17.26
CA ILE A 232 -13.13 -20.57 15.94
C ILE A 232 -14.23 -20.50 14.86
N ASP A 233 -15.42 -21.05 15.14
CA ASP A 233 -16.55 -21.03 14.21
C ASP A 233 -17.00 -19.59 13.91
N ARG A 234 -17.03 -18.73 14.94
CA ARG A 234 -17.39 -17.31 14.78
C ARG A 234 -16.32 -16.50 14.03
N GLU A 235 -15.04 -16.81 14.21
CA GLU A 235 -13.96 -16.16 13.45
C GLU A 235 -13.97 -16.64 11.98
N THR A 236 -14.26 -17.92 11.73
CA THR A 236 -14.32 -18.53 10.39
C THR A 236 -15.51 -18.02 9.56
N ASP A 237 -16.69 -17.84 10.17
CA ASP A 237 -17.89 -17.33 9.48
C ASP A 237 -17.83 -15.81 9.18
N ASN A 238 -16.94 -15.07 9.84
CA ASN A 238 -16.77 -13.62 9.65
C ASN A 238 -15.56 -13.25 8.77
N SER A 239 -14.73 -14.22 8.36
CA SER A 239 -13.57 -14.07 7.47
C SER A 239 -13.90 -14.36 6.01
#